data_AF-A0A5B9FS35-F1
#
_entry.id   AF-A0A5B9FS35-F1
#
_cell.length_a   1.000
_cell.length_b   1.000
_cell.length_c   1.000
_cell.angle_alpha   90.00
_cell.angle_beta   90.00
_cell.angle_gamma   90.00
#
_symmetry.space_group_name_H-M   'P 1'
#
loop_
_entity.id
_entity.type
_entity.pdbx_description
1 polymer ?
#
loop_
_entity_poly.entity_id
_entity_poly.type
_entity_poly.pdbx_seq_one_letter_code
_entity_poly.pdbx_strand_id
1 'polypeptide(L)'
;MDFMLMATTAFLMVALYYASNSFEDAHMRSSRKRALILFRENRENSLKLYTELEVYVSKNDIWSYNAFEDTDITFAELIETLKEKHDIEYSDKAETEIEKTKFTRTQIEDCLERLDYEQEFISSLESNIQFRNINFEKQDIA
;
A
#
# COMPACT_ATOMS: atom_id res chain seq x y z
N MET A 1 -11.65 54.52 -8.52
CA MET A 1 -10.74 53.37 -8.66
C MET A 1 -10.22 53.40 -10.09
N ASP A 2 -8.91 53.58 -10.27
CA ASP A 2 -8.31 53.81 -11.58
C ASP A 2 -8.42 52.57 -12.48
N PHE A 3 -8.80 52.76 -13.74
CA PHE A 3 -8.95 51.67 -14.72
C PHE A 3 -7.67 50.83 -14.85
N MET A 4 -6.51 51.48 -14.76
CA MET A 4 -5.20 50.82 -14.80
C MET A 4 -4.98 49.89 -13.58
N LEU A 5 -5.50 50.24 -12.40
CA LEU A 5 -5.45 49.40 -11.21
C LEU A 5 -6.38 48.18 -11.34
N MET A 6 -7.55 48.34 -11.94
CA MET A 6 -8.47 47.22 -12.23
C MET A 6 -7.87 46.24 -13.26
N ALA A 7 -7.24 46.77 -14.31
CA ALA A 7 -6.61 45.94 -15.34
C ALA A 7 -5.41 45.14 -14.79
N THR A 8 -4.56 45.76 -13.96
CA THR A 8 -3.40 45.07 -13.37
C THR A 8 -3.82 44.03 -12.34
N THR A 9 -4.82 44.32 -11.50
CA THR A 9 -5.37 43.35 -10.53
C THR A 9 -6.04 42.17 -11.22
N ALA A 10 -6.83 42.39 -12.28
CA ALA A 10 -7.41 41.31 -13.07
C ALA A 10 -6.33 40.41 -13.71
N PHE A 11 -5.28 41.02 -14.28
CA PHE A 11 -4.16 40.26 -14.85
C PHE A 11 -3.43 39.42 -13.80
N LEU A 12 -3.18 40.00 -12.61
CA LEU A 12 -2.56 39.29 -11.48
C LEU A 12 -3.42 38.12 -11.02
N MET A 13 -4.73 38.29 -10.89
CA MET A 13 -5.65 37.22 -10.49
C MET A 13 -5.68 36.09 -11.52
N VAL A 14 -5.68 36.40 -12.82
CA VAL A 14 -5.61 35.40 -13.88
C VAL A 14 -4.26 34.66 -13.85
N ALA A 15 -3.15 35.38 -13.69
CA ALA A 15 -1.82 34.77 -13.59
C ALA A 15 -1.70 33.84 -12.36
N LEU A 16 -2.23 34.26 -11.20
CA LEU A 16 -2.27 33.44 -9.99
C LEU A 16 -3.14 32.19 -10.16
N TYR A 17 -4.30 32.31 -10.82
CA TYR A 17 -5.17 31.18 -11.13
C TYR A 17 -4.49 30.15 -12.04
N TYR A 18 -3.80 30.59 -13.10
CA TYR A 18 -3.05 29.68 -13.97
C TYR A 18 -1.85 29.04 -13.24
N ALA A 19 -1.14 29.81 -12.42
CA ALA A 19 -0.04 29.29 -11.63
C ALA A 19 -0.53 28.23 -10.64
N SER A 20 -1.60 28.50 -9.87
CA SER A 20 -2.14 27.55 -8.90
C SER A 20 -2.57 26.24 -9.56
N ASN A 21 -3.30 26.32 -10.68
CA ASN A 21 -3.73 25.14 -11.42
C ASN A 21 -2.55 24.34 -11.99
N SER A 22 -1.51 25.02 -12.49
CA SER A 22 -0.32 24.35 -13.00
C SER A 22 0.48 23.63 -11.91
N PHE A 23 0.57 24.22 -10.71
CA PHE A 23 1.22 23.57 -9.56
C PHE A 23 0.40 22.38 -9.06
N GLU A 24 -0.93 22.51 -9.01
CA GLU A 24 -1.85 21.46 -8.60
C GLU A 24 -1.79 20.25 -9.55
N ASP A 25 -1.80 20.49 -10.86
CA ASP A 25 -1.65 19.43 -11.87
C ASP A 25 -0.30 18.69 -11.77
N ALA A 26 0.79 19.43 -11.51
CA ALA A 26 2.10 18.85 -11.31
C ALA A 26 2.17 17.97 -10.04
N HIS A 27 1.59 18.45 -8.94
CA HIS A 27 1.51 17.71 -7.68
C HIS A 27 0.69 16.42 -7.86
N MET A 28 -0.49 16.50 -8.49
CA MET A 28 -1.36 15.34 -8.73
C MET A 28 -0.68 14.26 -9.57
N ARG A 29 0.09 14.64 -10.60
CA ARG A 29 0.88 13.68 -11.39
C ARG A 29 1.96 13.00 -10.54
N SER A 30 2.64 13.77 -9.69
CA SER A 30 3.66 13.25 -8.78
C SER A 30 3.07 12.26 -7.77
N SER A 31 1.97 12.64 -7.10
CA SER A 31 1.27 11.79 -6.13
C SER A 31 0.77 10.49 -6.75
N ARG A 32 0.22 10.54 -7.97
CA ARG A 32 -0.19 9.34 -8.70
C ARG A 32 0.99 8.43 -9.01
N LYS A 33 2.10 9.00 -9.48
CA LYS A 33 3.33 8.23 -9.73
C LYS A 33 3.81 7.54 -8.46
N ARG A 34 3.77 8.24 -7.31
CA ARG A 34 4.10 7.66 -6.00
C ARG A 34 3.14 6.52 -5.64
N ALA A 35 1.83 6.71 -5.79
CA ALA A 35 0.84 5.69 -5.50
C ALA A 35 1.05 4.42 -6.34
N LEU A 36 1.37 4.55 -7.63
CA LEU A 36 1.69 3.41 -8.49
C LEU A 36 2.95 2.66 -8.05
N ILE A 37 3.98 3.39 -7.62
CA ILE A 37 5.21 2.77 -7.11
C ILE A 37 4.89 1.98 -5.84
N LEU A 38 4.23 2.60 -4.86
CA LEU A 38 3.86 1.96 -3.61
C LEU A 38 2.93 0.74 -3.82
N PHE A 39 1.94 0.86 -4.72
CA PHE A 39 1.07 -0.25 -5.07
C PHE A 39 1.85 -1.46 -5.60
N ARG A 40 2.80 -1.23 -6.52
CA ARG A 40 3.61 -2.30 -7.10
C ARG A 40 4.55 -2.92 -6.08
N GLU A 41 5.19 -2.09 -5.25
CA GLU A 41 6.05 -2.54 -4.15
C GLU A 41 5.25 -3.39 -3.14
N ASN A 42 4.08 -2.92 -2.72
CA ASN A 42 3.21 -3.66 -1.80
C ASN A 42 2.72 -4.98 -2.41
N ARG A 43 2.37 -5.00 -3.71
CA ARG A 43 2.06 -6.24 -4.42
C ARG A 43 3.21 -7.24 -4.34
N GLU A 44 4.42 -6.81 -4.70
CA GLU A 44 5.60 -7.67 -4.66
C GLU A 44 5.91 -8.17 -3.25
N ASN A 45 5.85 -7.30 -2.25
CA ASN A 45 6.10 -7.66 -0.85
C ASN A 45 5.03 -8.61 -0.30
N SER A 46 3.76 -8.38 -0.63
CA SER A 46 2.65 -9.25 -0.25
C SER A 46 2.82 -10.66 -0.84
N LEU A 47 3.14 -10.75 -2.13
CA LEU A 47 3.41 -12.03 -2.82
C LEU A 47 4.57 -12.78 -2.17
N LYS A 48 5.67 -12.06 -1.93
CA LYS A 48 6.87 -12.60 -1.30
C LYS A 48 6.54 -13.15 0.10
N LEU A 49 5.81 -12.38 0.92
CA LEU A 49 5.48 -12.72 2.29
C LEU A 49 4.75 -14.06 2.40
N TYR A 50 3.61 -14.21 1.73
CA TYR A 50 2.84 -15.45 1.86
C TYR A 50 3.56 -16.64 1.21
N THR A 51 4.39 -16.41 0.18
CA THR A 51 5.20 -17.47 -0.44
C THR A 51 6.29 -17.96 0.51
N GLU A 52 7.00 -17.04 1.18
CA GLU A 52 8.02 -17.39 2.18
C GLU A 52 7.40 -18.11 3.38
N LEU A 53 6.23 -17.64 3.84
CA LEU A 53 5.47 -18.29 4.90
C LEU A 53 5.04 -19.70 4.50
N GLU A 54 4.50 -19.88 3.29
CA GLU A 54 4.10 -21.18 2.74
C GLU A 54 5.28 -22.16 2.67
N VAL A 55 6.46 -21.70 2.22
CA VAL A 55 7.68 -22.50 2.22
C VAL A 55 8.10 -22.90 3.64
N TYR A 56 8.03 -21.97 4.60
CA TYR A 56 8.36 -22.26 6.00
C TYR A 56 7.42 -23.28 6.62
N VAL A 57 6.11 -23.10 6.46
CA VAL A 57 5.07 -23.99 6.98
C VAL A 57 5.21 -25.39 6.36
N SER A 58 5.47 -25.46 5.06
CA SER A 58 5.69 -26.72 4.34
C SER A 58 6.93 -27.47 4.84
N LYS A 59 8.02 -26.77 5.13
CA LYS A 59 9.27 -27.38 5.59
C LYS A 59 9.17 -28.00 6.98
N ASN A 60 8.33 -27.42 7.83
CA ASN A 60 8.18 -27.83 9.24
C ASN A 60 6.91 -28.66 9.50
N ASP A 61 6.07 -28.88 8.48
CA ASP A 61 4.80 -29.62 8.58
C ASP A 61 3.83 -29.06 9.65
N ILE A 62 3.74 -27.73 9.75
CA ILE A 62 2.97 -27.03 10.79
C ILE A 62 1.66 -26.39 10.29
N TRP A 63 1.08 -26.91 9.20
CA TRP A 63 -0.11 -26.34 8.56
C TRP A 63 -1.30 -26.12 9.51
N SER A 64 -1.54 -27.08 10.40
CA SER A 64 -2.66 -27.07 11.34
C SER A 64 -2.34 -26.40 12.68
N TYR A 65 -1.14 -25.82 12.84
CA TYR A 65 -0.76 -25.12 14.06
C TYR A 65 -1.32 -23.70 14.04
N ASN A 66 -1.66 -23.18 15.21
CA ASN A 66 -2.15 -21.81 15.34
C ASN A 66 -1.05 -20.82 14.97
N ALA A 67 -1.36 -19.91 14.06
CA ALA A 67 -0.46 -18.87 13.58
C ALA A 67 -0.19 -17.81 14.65
N PHE A 68 -1.17 -17.54 15.53
CA PHE A 68 -1.06 -16.59 16.64
C PHE A 68 -1.43 -17.26 17.98
N GLU A 69 -0.86 -16.76 19.07
CA GLU A 69 -1.03 -17.35 20.43
C GLU A 69 -2.46 -17.24 20.96
N ASP A 70 -3.14 -16.14 20.66
CA ASP A 70 -4.47 -15.82 21.22
C ASP A 70 -5.62 -16.05 20.22
N THR A 71 -5.38 -16.82 19.15
CA THR A 71 -6.39 -17.05 18.09
C THR A 71 -6.41 -18.50 17.65
N ASP A 72 -7.59 -18.96 17.21
CA ASP A 72 -7.77 -20.28 16.58
C ASP A 72 -7.41 -20.29 15.08
N ILE A 73 -6.76 -19.23 14.57
CA ILE A 73 -6.37 -19.13 13.17
C ILE A 73 -5.13 -19.99 12.94
N THR A 74 -5.25 -20.97 12.06
CA THR A 74 -4.14 -21.85 11.64
C THR A 74 -3.24 -21.18 10.61
N PHE A 75 -2.02 -21.70 10.42
CA PHE A 75 -1.14 -21.25 9.35
C PHE A 75 -1.75 -21.45 7.96
N ALA A 76 -2.51 -22.53 7.75
CA ALA A 76 -3.22 -22.77 6.50
C ALA A 76 -4.24 -21.64 6.21
N GLU A 77 -5.10 -21.31 7.18
CA GLU A 77 -6.11 -20.26 7.04
C GLU A 77 -5.48 -18.87 6.88
N LEU A 78 -4.36 -18.60 7.57
CA LEU A 78 -3.62 -17.35 7.41
C LEU A 78 -3.08 -17.20 5.98
N ILE A 79 -2.43 -18.24 5.44
CA ILE A 79 -1.87 -18.20 4.07
C ILE A 79 -2.99 -18.02 3.04
N GLU A 80 -4.10 -18.75 3.19
CA GLU A 80 -5.26 -18.62 2.30
C GLU A 80 -5.82 -17.19 2.33
N THR A 81 -6.00 -16.63 3.53
CA THR A 81 -6.47 -15.24 3.70
C THR A 81 -5.53 -14.24 3.05
N LEU A 82 -4.20 -14.43 3.18
CA LEU A 82 -3.21 -13.55 2.56
C LEU A 82 -3.26 -13.62 1.02
N LYS A 83 -3.46 -14.82 0.46
CA LYS A 83 -3.61 -15.02 -1.00
C LYS A 83 -4.89 -14.35 -1.51
N GLU A 84 -6.02 -14.57 -0.85
CA GLU A 84 -7.28 -13.93 -1.24
C GLU A 84 -7.20 -12.40 -1.17
N LYS A 85 -6.63 -11.87 -0.08
CA LYS A 85 -6.41 -10.43 0.09
C LYS A 85 -5.52 -9.88 -1.03
N HIS A 86 -4.44 -10.59 -1.37
CA HIS A 86 -3.54 -10.20 -2.44
C HIS A 86 -4.26 -10.08 -3.79
N ASP A 87 -5.05 -11.09 -4.15
CA ASP A 87 -5.76 -11.13 -5.42
C ASP A 87 -6.81 -10.01 -5.55
N ILE A 88 -7.44 -9.64 -4.44
CA ILE A 88 -8.43 -8.55 -4.39
C ILE A 88 -7.74 -7.19 -4.47
N GLU A 89 -6.78 -6.93 -3.58
CA GLU A 89 -6.18 -5.60 -3.38
C GLU A 89 -5.20 -5.24 -4.49
N TYR A 90 -4.48 -6.21 -5.05
CA TYR A 90 -3.43 -5.99 -6.04
C TYR A 90 -3.78 -6.46 -7.46
N SER A 91 -5.07 -6.61 -7.76
CA SER A 91 -5.54 -6.97 -9.10
C SER A 91 -5.12 -5.96 -10.18
N ASP A 92 -5.00 -6.43 -11.42
CA ASP A 92 -4.75 -5.58 -12.60
C ASP A 92 -5.80 -4.45 -12.74
N LYS A 93 -7.02 -4.72 -12.27
CA LYS A 93 -8.09 -3.73 -12.23
C LYS A 93 -7.75 -2.60 -11.26
N ALA A 94 -7.31 -2.92 -10.05
CA ALA A 94 -6.89 -1.93 -9.06
C ALA A 94 -5.70 -1.10 -9.56
N GLU A 95 -4.71 -1.73 -10.21
CA GLU A 95 -3.58 -1.02 -10.83
C GLU A 95 -4.06 -0.05 -11.93
N THR A 96 -4.96 -0.53 -12.81
CA THR A 96 -5.54 0.27 -13.89
C THR A 96 -6.35 1.46 -13.35
N GLU A 97 -7.06 1.27 -12.24
CA GLU A 97 -7.79 2.36 -11.57
C GLU A 97 -6.82 3.45 -11.10
N ILE A 98 -5.64 3.09 -10.57
CA ILE A 98 -4.62 4.07 -10.17
C ILE A 98 -4.03 4.79 -11.41
N GLU A 99 -3.78 4.07 -12.50
CA GLU A 99 -3.17 4.63 -13.71
C GLU A 99 -4.10 5.59 -14.46
N LYS A 100 -5.34 5.15 -14.72
CA LYS A 100 -6.24 5.78 -15.70
C LYS A 100 -7.23 6.75 -15.05
N THR A 101 -7.56 6.59 -13.78
CA THR A 101 -8.57 7.44 -13.14
C THR A 101 -8.01 8.83 -12.88
N LYS A 102 -8.79 9.86 -13.24
CA LYS A 102 -8.55 11.21 -12.73
C LYS A 102 -9.04 11.27 -11.29
N PHE A 103 -8.16 10.96 -10.35
CA PHE A 103 -8.43 11.20 -8.94
C PHE A 103 -8.57 12.68 -8.67
N THR A 104 -9.52 13.02 -7.80
CA THR A 104 -9.48 14.27 -7.06
C THR A 104 -8.32 14.22 -6.06
N ARG A 105 -7.93 15.39 -5.52
CA ARG A 105 -6.88 15.48 -4.51
C ARG A 105 -7.14 14.57 -3.31
N THR A 106 -8.34 14.62 -2.76
CA THR A 106 -8.71 13.79 -1.60
C THR A 106 -8.60 12.31 -1.93
N GLN A 107 -9.07 11.89 -3.11
CA GLN A 107 -9.01 10.47 -3.48
C GLN A 107 -7.58 9.95 -3.64
N ILE A 108 -6.65 10.76 -4.14
CA ILE A 108 -5.24 10.31 -4.24
C ILE A 108 -4.54 10.32 -2.88
N GLU A 109 -4.91 11.25 -1.99
CA GLU A 109 -4.44 11.29 -0.60
C GLU A 109 -4.94 10.05 0.17
N ASP A 110 -6.23 9.75 0.11
CA ASP A 110 -6.83 8.54 0.71
C ASP A 110 -6.20 7.25 0.15
N CYS A 111 -5.92 7.22 -1.16
CA CYS A 111 -5.27 6.08 -1.80
C CYS A 111 -3.84 5.88 -1.29
N LEU A 112 -3.07 6.96 -1.10
CA LEU A 112 -1.72 6.90 -0.56
C LEU A 112 -1.72 6.44 0.90
N GLU A 113 -2.64 6.96 1.72
CA GLU A 113 -2.76 6.56 3.12
C GLU A 113 -3.09 5.07 3.27
N ARG A 114 -4.00 4.55 2.43
CA ARG A 114 -4.30 3.11 2.38
C ARG A 114 -3.06 2.28 2.02
N LEU A 115 -2.30 2.70 1.00
CA LEU A 115 -1.09 1.99 0.57
C LEU A 115 0.01 2.02 1.63
N ASP A 116 0.19 3.15 2.31
CA ASP A 116 1.15 3.28 3.42
C ASP A 116 0.74 2.32 4.57
N TYR A 117 -0.56 2.23 4.91
CA TYR A 117 -1.08 1.28 5.91
C TYR A 117 -0.83 -0.19 5.52
N GLU A 118 -1.06 -0.55 4.26
CA GLU A 118 -0.81 -1.91 3.76
C GLU A 118 0.68 -2.27 3.87
N GLN A 119 1.57 -1.32 3.60
CA GLN A 119 3.02 -1.51 3.74
C GLN A 119 3.43 -1.74 5.20
N GLU A 120 2.87 -0.95 6.13
CA GLU A 120 3.10 -1.12 7.58
C GLU A 120 2.57 -2.47 8.08
N PHE A 121 1.41 -2.90 7.60
CA PHE A 121 0.83 -4.20 7.93
C PHE A 121 1.74 -5.36 7.50
N ILE A 122 2.20 -5.35 6.23
CA ILE A 122 3.13 -6.36 5.71
C ILE A 122 4.41 -6.40 6.56
N SER A 123 4.99 -5.24 6.85
CA SER A 123 6.23 -5.13 7.64
C SER A 123 6.06 -5.66 9.07
N SER A 124 4.90 -5.38 9.68
CA SER A 124 4.57 -5.85 11.04
C SER A 124 4.38 -7.36 11.08
N LEU A 125 3.74 -7.93 10.05
CA LEU A 125 3.52 -9.36 9.94
C LEU A 125 4.83 -10.12 9.68
N GLU A 126 5.69 -9.59 8.79
CA GLU A 126 7.05 -10.11 8.58
C GLU A 126 7.86 -10.16 9.87
N SER A 127 7.84 -9.07 10.65
CA SER A 127 8.53 -9.00 11.94
C SER A 127 8.01 -10.04 12.93
N ASN A 128 6.69 -10.25 12.99
CA ASN A 128 6.08 -11.27 13.85
C ASN A 128 6.50 -12.69 13.45
N ILE A 129 6.48 -13.00 12.15
CA ILE A 129 6.89 -14.30 11.61
C ILE A 129 8.37 -14.55 11.87
N GLN A 130 9.25 -13.57 11.63
CA GLN A 130 10.68 -13.71 11.90
C GLN A 130 10.95 -13.95 13.39
N PHE A 131 10.27 -13.22 14.28
CA PHE A 131 10.37 -13.43 15.72
C PHE A 131 9.94 -14.86 16.12
N ARG A 132 8.84 -15.36 15.54
CA ARG A 132 8.36 -16.72 15.76
C ARG A 132 9.34 -17.77 15.21
N ASN A 133 9.90 -17.60 14.00
CA ASN A 133 10.92 -18.50 13.44
C ASN A 133 12.11 -18.66 14.40
N ILE A 134 12.65 -17.55 14.91
CA ILE A 134 13.77 -17.56 15.86
C ILE A 134 13.42 -18.35 17.14
N ASN A 135 12.15 -18.31 17.58
CA ASN A 135 11.71 -19.01 18.77
C ASN A 135 11.38 -20.49 18.52
N PHE A 136 10.84 -20.86 17.36
CA PHE A 136 10.64 -22.26 16.96
C PHE A 136 11.99 -22.98 16.77
N GLU A 137 12.96 -22.35 16.09
CA GLU A 137 14.33 -22.90 15.97
C GLU A 137 14.98 -23.15 17.34
N LYS A 138 14.68 -22.33 18.35
CA LYS A 138 15.18 -22.55 19.72
C LYS A 138 14.48 -23.70 20.44
N GLN A 139 13.24 -24.03 20.09
CA GLN A 139 12.51 -25.15 20.67
C GLN A 139 13.00 -26.50 20.11
N ASP A 140 13.47 -26.54 18.86
CA ASP A 140 14.07 -27.74 18.25
C ASP A 140 15.52 -28.04 18.70
N ILE A 141 16.14 -27.15 19.48
CA ILE A 141 17.52 -27.31 20.02
C ILE A 141 17.50 -27.73 21.52
N ALA A 142 16.33 -27.94 22.12
CA ALA A 142 16.17 -28.36 23.52
C ALA A 142 15.76 -29.84 23.66
#